data_AF-A0A9Q0F7P7-F1
#
_entry.id   AF-A0A9Q0F7P7-F1
#
_cell.length_a   1.000
_cell.length_b   1.000
_cell.length_c   1.000
_cell.angle_alpha   90.00
_cell.angle_beta   90.00
_cell.angle_gamma   90.00
#
_symmetry.space_group_name_H-M   'P 1'
#
loop_
_entity.id
_entity.type
_entity.pdbx_description
1 polymer ?
#
loop_
_entity_poly.entity_id
_entity_poly.type
_entity_poly.pdbx_seq_one_letter_code
_entity_poly.pdbx_strand_id
1 'polypeptide(L)'
;MRRRIQAASTIPFNLFLVIVSVAILHRVGSLNSVSAVCEFSFLDGKKIYNFSLASPLPNFPHGVLSEDGFYKVGANKTVLWFQLCSGMIFNHDPPTCVDCLDCGGPSRCGMECSALVANNVKGYDVCTTVGRVSTTTASVMDSQNPHKGVVIKMSSAGAKNLCSFSVSVICDTEVKGPHSLQKVGDCDYAAVLMHPSGCGTIIYVHGKGWGWFGTLMVV
;
A
#
# COMPACT_ATOMS: atom_id res chain seq x y z
N MET A 1 -27.75 -58.70 11.40
CA MET A 1 -27.11 -57.60 10.63
C MET A 1 -26.71 -56.50 11.63
N ARG A 2 -25.43 -56.40 12.02
CA ARG A 2 -24.92 -55.36 12.93
C ARG A 2 -24.70 -54.07 12.14
N ARG A 3 -25.43 -52.98 12.45
CA ARG A 3 -25.03 -51.62 12.06
C ARG A 3 -24.28 -51.00 13.25
N ARG A 4 -22.99 -50.70 13.06
CA ARG A 4 -22.19 -49.89 13.99
C ARG A 4 -22.66 -48.45 13.88
N ILE A 5 -23.05 -47.86 15.01
CA ILE A 5 -23.27 -46.42 15.15
C ILE A 5 -21.88 -45.79 15.28
N GLN A 6 -21.55 -44.85 14.39
CA GLN A 6 -20.31 -44.07 14.45
C GLN A 6 -20.31 -43.21 15.72
N ALA A 7 -19.29 -43.38 16.54
CA ALA A 7 -19.02 -42.50 17.68
C ALA A 7 -18.69 -41.10 17.16
N ALA A 8 -19.45 -40.10 17.60
CA ALA A 8 -19.12 -38.70 17.40
C ALA A 8 -17.83 -38.39 18.16
N SER A 9 -16.76 -38.05 17.44
CA SER A 9 -15.50 -37.63 18.05
C SER A 9 -15.70 -36.25 18.68
N THR A 10 -15.81 -36.21 20.01
CA THR A 10 -15.74 -34.96 20.77
C THR A 10 -14.31 -34.44 20.71
N ILE A 11 -14.13 -33.30 20.03
CA ILE A 11 -12.84 -32.60 19.98
C ILE A 11 -12.51 -32.19 21.43
N PRO A 12 -11.35 -32.58 21.98
CA PRO A 12 -11.00 -32.24 23.35
C PRO A 12 -10.90 -30.72 23.50
N PHE A 13 -11.41 -30.18 24.61
CA PHE A 13 -11.50 -28.73 24.88
C PHE A 13 -10.18 -27.98 24.67
N ASN A 14 -9.05 -28.61 25.00
CA ASN A 14 -7.71 -28.05 24.77
C ASN A 14 -7.37 -27.88 23.28
N LEU A 15 -7.81 -28.80 22.41
CA LEU A 15 -7.59 -28.70 20.96
C LEU A 15 -8.47 -27.61 20.36
N PHE A 16 -9.70 -27.45 20.87
CA PHE A 16 -10.57 -26.34 20.48
C PHE A 16 -9.97 -24.98 20.84
N LEU A 17 -9.42 -24.84 22.06
CA LEU A 17 -8.73 -23.62 22.49
C LEU A 17 -7.49 -23.31 21.65
N VAL A 18 -6.71 -24.32 21.25
CA VAL A 18 -5.56 -24.15 20.35
C VAL A 18 -6.01 -23.66 18.97
N ILE A 19 -7.06 -24.25 18.40
CA ILE A 19 -7.61 -23.83 17.09
C ILE A 19 -8.10 -22.38 17.15
N VAL A 20 -8.82 -22.00 18.22
CA VAL A 20 -9.30 -20.62 18.41
C VAL A 20 -8.13 -19.65 18.58
N SER A 21 -7.12 -20.02 19.38
CA SER A 21 -5.91 -19.21 19.59
C SER A 21 -5.14 -18.98 18.28
N VAL A 22 -4.97 -20.03 17.47
CA VAL A 22 -4.31 -19.96 16.15
C VAL A 22 -5.13 -19.13 15.17
N ALA A 23 -6.47 -19.25 15.18
CA ALA A 23 -7.34 -18.42 14.36
C ALA A 23 -7.27 -16.93 14.76
N ILE A 24 -7.18 -16.62 16.06
CA ILE A 24 -7.01 -15.25 16.55
C ILE A 24 -5.61 -14.73 16.18
N LEU A 25 -4.54 -15.52 16.35
CA LEU A 25 -3.20 -15.14 15.91
C LEU A 25 -3.13 -14.89 14.40
N HIS A 26 -3.83 -15.68 13.59
CA HIS A 26 -3.94 -15.45 12.15
C HIS A 26 -4.76 -14.21 11.81
N ARG A 27 -5.82 -13.86 12.57
CA ARG A 27 -6.55 -12.61 12.37
C ARG A 27 -5.77 -11.37 12.80
N VAL A 28 -5.04 -11.45 13.92
CA VAL A 28 -4.16 -10.38 14.39
C VAL A 28 -2.92 -10.24 13.49
N GLY A 29 -2.39 -11.35 12.96
CA GLY A 29 -1.34 -11.35 11.94
C GLY A 29 -1.80 -10.93 10.54
N SER A 30 -3.12 -10.95 10.29
CA SER A 30 -3.76 -10.45 9.07
C SER A 30 -4.16 -8.97 9.16
N LEU A 31 -4.06 -8.33 10.34
CA LEU A 31 -3.88 -6.90 10.40
C LEU A 31 -2.44 -6.65 9.93
N ASN A 32 -2.29 -6.65 8.60
CA ASN A 32 -1.05 -6.41 7.91
C ASN A 32 -0.31 -5.27 8.61
N SER A 33 0.99 -5.46 8.81
CA SER A 33 1.93 -4.36 9.00
C SER A 33 1.70 -3.33 7.90
N VAL A 34 0.84 -2.34 8.16
CA VAL A 34 0.63 -1.17 7.29
C VAL A 34 1.93 -0.34 7.24
N SER A 35 2.84 -0.54 8.22
CA SER A 35 4.09 0.21 8.39
C SER A 35 5.14 -0.08 7.32
N ALA A 36 5.44 -1.34 7.01
CA ALA A 36 6.65 -1.65 6.23
C ALA A 36 6.57 -1.25 4.75
N VAL A 37 5.38 -1.21 4.15
CA VAL A 37 5.21 -0.91 2.71
C VAL A 37 5.45 0.57 2.39
N CYS A 38 5.25 1.45 3.37
CA CYS A 38 5.31 2.91 3.20
C CYS A 38 6.37 3.59 4.07
N GLU A 39 7.31 2.80 4.58
CA GLU A 39 8.55 3.25 5.16
C GLU A 39 9.67 3.03 4.15
N PHE A 40 10.39 4.08 3.82
CA PHE A 40 11.47 4.05 2.85
C PHE A 40 12.62 4.92 3.32
N SER A 41 13.85 4.45 3.13
CA SER A 41 15.06 5.21 3.46
C SER A 41 16.01 5.28 2.27
N PHE A 42 16.65 6.43 2.10
CA PHE A 42 17.63 6.67 1.05
C PHE A 42 18.91 7.23 1.65
N LEU A 43 20.03 6.56 1.40
CA LEU A 43 21.34 6.98 1.86
C LEU A 43 22.01 7.86 0.79
N ASP A 44 22.42 9.05 1.18
CA ASP A 44 23.17 10.00 0.38
C ASP A 44 24.40 10.49 1.17
N GLY A 45 25.54 9.86 0.90
CA GLY A 45 26.77 10.10 1.65
C GLY A 45 26.61 9.79 3.15
N LYS A 46 26.62 10.83 4.00
CA LYS A 46 26.44 10.71 5.46
C LYS A 46 25.03 11.07 5.95
N LYS A 47 24.10 11.31 5.03
CA LYS A 47 22.70 11.64 5.33
C LYS A 47 21.82 10.45 4.97
N ILE A 48 20.91 10.09 5.87
CA ILE A 48 19.82 9.16 5.60
C ILE A 48 18.55 9.99 5.51
N TYR A 49 17.87 9.92 4.39
CA TYR A 49 16.54 10.47 4.19
C TYR A 49 15.52 9.39 4.51
N ASN A 50 14.74 9.58 5.57
CA ASN A 50 13.68 8.67 5.98
C ASN A 50 12.32 9.25 5.61
N PHE A 51 11.57 8.48 4.83
CA PHE A 51 10.21 8.78 4.39
C PHE A 51 9.27 7.82 5.09
N SER A 52 8.26 8.36 5.77
CA SER A 52 7.17 7.58 6.34
C SER A 52 5.86 8.14 5.84
N LEU A 53 5.35 7.54 4.77
CA LEU A 53 4.21 8.07 4.02
C LEU A 53 2.90 7.91 4.78
N ALA A 54 2.76 6.86 5.58
CA ALA A 54 1.58 6.56 6.38
C ALA A 54 1.64 7.09 7.82
N SER A 55 2.75 7.73 8.22
CA SER A 55 2.86 8.29 9.57
C SER A 55 1.94 9.50 9.76
N PRO A 56 1.32 9.65 10.94
CA PRO A 56 0.52 10.82 11.26
C PRO A 56 1.34 12.12 11.17
N LEU A 57 0.74 13.15 10.57
CA LEU A 57 1.24 14.53 10.55
C LEU A 57 0.18 15.48 11.12
N PRO A 58 0.55 16.71 11.53
CA PRO A 58 -0.44 17.73 11.88
C PRO A 58 -1.47 17.89 10.76
N ASN A 59 -2.76 17.78 11.09
CA ASN A 59 -3.90 17.79 10.17
C ASN A 59 -4.04 16.59 9.21
N PHE A 60 -3.13 15.62 9.25
CA PHE A 60 -3.16 14.40 8.43
C PHE A 60 -2.90 13.16 9.30
N PRO A 61 -3.90 12.70 10.08
CA PRO A 61 -3.72 11.60 11.02
C PRO A 61 -3.35 10.28 10.35
N HIS A 62 -3.68 10.13 9.06
CA HIS A 62 -3.39 8.95 8.25
C HIS A 62 -2.28 9.21 7.21
N GLY A 63 -1.51 10.29 7.35
CA GLY A 63 -0.45 10.63 6.40
C GLY A 63 -1.00 10.77 4.98
N VAL A 64 -0.41 10.06 4.03
CA VAL A 64 -0.80 10.06 2.60
C VAL A 64 -1.93 9.09 2.25
N LEU A 65 -2.48 8.35 3.22
CA LEU A 65 -3.62 7.48 2.94
C LEU A 65 -4.87 8.33 2.70
N SER A 66 -5.66 7.96 1.69
CA SER A 66 -6.96 8.62 1.47
C SER A 66 -7.92 8.30 2.62
N GLU A 67 -8.54 9.34 3.18
CA GLU A 67 -9.58 9.26 4.22
C GLU A 67 -10.81 8.45 3.76
N ASP A 68 -11.15 8.55 2.46
CA ASP A 68 -12.27 7.81 1.86
C ASP A 68 -11.93 6.34 1.55
N GLY A 69 -10.69 5.92 1.81
CA GLY A 69 -10.20 4.57 1.53
C GLY A 69 -9.62 4.37 0.13
N PHE A 70 -9.75 5.38 -0.76
CA PHE A 70 -9.12 5.41 -2.08
C PHE A 70 -8.99 6.84 -2.61
N TYR A 71 -8.02 7.04 -3.48
CA TYR A 71 -7.90 8.17 -4.39
C TYR A 71 -8.54 7.82 -5.73
N LYS A 72 -9.05 8.84 -6.42
CA LYS A 72 -9.62 8.72 -7.77
C LYS A 72 -9.04 9.81 -8.66
N VAL A 73 -8.54 9.41 -9.83
CA VAL A 73 -8.05 10.34 -10.85
C VAL A 73 -8.54 9.89 -12.21
N GLY A 74 -9.02 10.83 -13.02
CA GLY A 74 -9.52 10.57 -14.36
C GLY A 74 -8.80 11.40 -15.39
N ALA A 75 -8.50 10.80 -16.53
CA ALA A 75 -8.05 11.52 -17.72
C ALA A 75 -8.61 10.81 -18.95
N ASN A 76 -9.15 11.59 -19.89
CA ASN A 76 -9.84 11.08 -21.08
C ASN A 76 -11.01 10.14 -20.70
N LYS A 77 -10.99 8.91 -21.23
CA LYS A 77 -11.98 7.84 -20.98
C LYS A 77 -11.48 6.81 -19.97
N THR A 78 -10.49 7.20 -19.18
CA THR A 78 -9.82 6.34 -18.21
C THR A 78 -9.99 6.91 -16.82
N VAL A 79 -10.40 6.07 -15.88
CA VAL A 79 -10.50 6.40 -14.46
C VAL A 79 -9.63 5.41 -13.70
N LEU A 80 -8.81 5.92 -12.80
CA LEU A 80 -7.92 5.12 -11.97
C LEU A 80 -8.26 5.36 -10.51
N TRP A 81 -8.55 4.27 -9.80
CA TRP A 81 -8.69 4.24 -8.35
C TRP A 81 -7.44 3.62 -7.76
N PHE A 82 -6.93 4.20 -6.68
CA PHE A 82 -5.77 3.65 -6.00
C PHE A 82 -5.75 4.02 -4.53
N GLN A 83 -5.05 3.24 -3.73
CA GLN A 83 -4.71 3.57 -2.35
C GLN A 83 -3.21 3.35 -2.17
N LEU A 84 -2.52 4.33 -1.59
CA LEU A 84 -1.11 4.17 -1.24
C LEU A 84 -1.01 3.39 0.07
N CYS A 85 0.08 2.62 0.23
CA CYS A 85 0.38 1.88 1.47
C CYS A 85 -0.58 0.75 1.87
N SER A 86 -1.75 0.65 1.25
CA SER A 86 -2.81 -0.28 1.62
C SER A 86 -3.67 -0.67 0.41
N GLY A 87 -4.61 -1.60 0.63
CA GLY A 87 -5.64 -1.93 -0.35
C GLY A 87 -6.74 -0.87 -0.37
N MET A 88 -7.45 -0.75 -1.49
CA MET A 88 -8.59 0.16 -1.57
C MET A 88 -9.78 -0.38 -0.79
N ILE A 89 -10.54 0.53 -0.17
CA ILE A 89 -11.78 0.20 0.53
C ILE A 89 -12.89 1.07 -0.04
N PHE A 90 -14.01 0.47 -0.42
CA PHE A 90 -15.18 1.17 -0.95
C PHE A 90 -16.35 0.99 0.00
N ASN A 91 -16.78 2.09 0.64
CA ASN A 91 -17.98 2.11 1.50
C ASN A 91 -19.25 2.43 0.69
N HIS A 92 -19.11 3.34 -0.28
CA HIS A 92 -20.16 3.75 -1.20
C HIS A 92 -19.62 3.74 -2.63
N ASP A 93 -20.48 3.43 -3.60
CA ASP A 93 -20.20 3.50 -5.04
C ASP A 93 -18.92 2.77 -5.51
N PRO A 94 -18.81 1.44 -5.31
CA PRO A 94 -17.70 0.67 -5.84
C PRO A 94 -17.67 0.73 -7.39
N PRO A 95 -16.50 0.53 -8.03
CA PRO A 95 -16.39 0.52 -9.48
C PRO A 95 -17.30 -0.52 -10.12
N THR A 96 -18.14 -0.08 -11.06
CA THR A 96 -19.06 -0.92 -11.84
C THR A 96 -18.45 -1.20 -13.21
N CYS A 97 -17.61 -2.23 -13.29
CA CYS A 97 -16.87 -2.55 -14.51
C CYS A 97 -16.82 -4.06 -14.77
N VAL A 98 -16.64 -4.42 -16.04
CA VAL A 98 -16.43 -5.80 -16.47
C VAL A 98 -14.98 -6.23 -16.24
N ASP A 99 -14.72 -7.54 -16.13
CA ASP A 99 -13.38 -8.15 -15.94
C ASP A 99 -12.65 -7.84 -14.63
N CYS A 100 -13.38 -7.66 -13.53
CA CYS A 100 -12.78 -7.45 -12.21
C CYS A 100 -12.53 -8.76 -11.44
N LEU A 101 -11.88 -9.76 -12.04
CA LEU A 101 -11.62 -11.05 -11.39
C LEU A 101 -10.51 -10.99 -10.35
N ASP A 102 -9.41 -10.29 -10.65
CA ASP A 102 -8.16 -10.34 -9.88
C ASP A 102 -8.04 -9.27 -8.78
N CYS A 103 -9.11 -8.51 -8.54
CA CYS A 103 -9.18 -7.46 -7.51
C CYS A 103 -10.54 -7.47 -6.80
N GLY A 104 -10.83 -8.53 -6.06
CA GLY A 104 -12.05 -8.65 -5.24
C GLY A 104 -13.24 -9.33 -5.95
N GLY A 105 -13.09 -9.68 -7.22
CA GLY A 105 -14.16 -10.34 -7.98
C GLY A 105 -15.31 -9.40 -8.38
N PRO A 106 -16.33 -9.93 -9.07
CA PRO A 106 -17.43 -9.13 -9.61
C PRO A 106 -18.33 -8.49 -8.53
N SER A 107 -18.36 -9.02 -7.31
CA SER A 107 -19.21 -8.49 -6.22
C SER A 107 -18.52 -7.40 -5.39
N ARG A 108 -17.19 -7.37 -5.37
CA ARG A 108 -16.38 -6.49 -4.51
C ARG A 108 -15.20 -5.88 -5.26
N CYS A 109 -15.43 -5.52 -6.53
CA CYS A 109 -14.41 -4.99 -7.41
C CYS A 109 -13.68 -3.81 -6.77
N GLY A 110 -12.35 -3.88 -6.75
CA GLY A 110 -11.49 -2.86 -6.16
C GLY A 110 -10.97 -3.18 -4.76
N MET A 111 -11.58 -4.10 -4.00
CA MET A 111 -11.23 -4.27 -2.58
C MET A 111 -10.01 -5.15 -2.25
N GLU A 112 -9.47 -5.90 -3.22
CA GLU A 112 -8.31 -6.79 -2.99
C GLU A 112 -7.04 -6.34 -3.73
N CYS A 113 -7.02 -5.12 -4.24
CA CYS A 113 -5.87 -4.53 -4.89
C CYS A 113 -5.63 -3.11 -4.40
N SER A 114 -4.45 -2.57 -4.72
CA SER A 114 -4.08 -1.21 -4.35
C SER A 114 -4.26 -0.21 -5.49
N ALA A 115 -4.38 -0.68 -6.73
CA ALA A 115 -4.69 0.18 -7.88
C ALA A 115 -5.47 -0.58 -8.97
N LEU A 116 -6.53 0.07 -9.47
CA LEU A 116 -7.45 -0.44 -10.46
C LEU A 116 -7.73 0.65 -11.50
N VAL A 117 -7.62 0.30 -12.78
CA VAL A 117 -7.96 1.21 -13.89
C VAL A 117 -9.24 0.73 -14.56
N ALA A 118 -10.18 1.63 -14.82
CA ALA A 118 -11.29 1.42 -15.74
C ALA A 118 -11.05 2.21 -17.02
N ASN A 119 -11.19 1.53 -18.15
CA ASN A 119 -11.19 2.15 -19.46
C ASN A 119 -12.58 2.01 -20.09
N ASN A 120 -13.17 3.13 -20.52
CA ASN A 120 -14.45 3.08 -21.21
C ASN A 120 -14.25 2.62 -22.66
N VAL A 121 -14.69 1.40 -22.95
CA VAL A 121 -14.65 0.79 -24.28
C VAL A 121 -16.08 0.70 -24.78
N LYS A 122 -16.41 1.45 -25.85
CA LYS A 122 -17.72 1.39 -26.51
C LYS A 122 -18.92 1.58 -25.56
N GLY A 123 -18.77 2.40 -24.53
CA GLY A 123 -19.85 2.77 -23.60
C GLY A 123 -19.95 1.94 -22.33
N TYR A 124 -19.08 0.96 -22.12
CA TYR A 124 -18.96 0.22 -20.86
C TYR A 124 -17.53 0.28 -20.32
N ASP A 125 -17.39 0.20 -19.00
CA ASP A 125 -16.11 0.29 -18.31
C ASP A 125 -15.50 -1.09 -18.14
N VAL A 126 -14.28 -1.28 -18.66
CA VAL A 126 -13.47 -2.50 -18.51
C VAL A 126 -12.40 -2.25 -17.45
N CYS A 127 -12.40 -3.05 -16.40
CA CYS A 127 -11.44 -2.93 -15.32
C CYS A 127 -10.21 -3.79 -15.53
N THR A 128 -9.07 -3.26 -15.10
CA THR A 128 -7.81 -3.97 -15.10
C THR A 128 -7.05 -3.62 -13.83
N THR A 129 -6.62 -4.64 -13.09
CA THR A 129 -5.76 -4.46 -11.92
C THR A 129 -4.39 -4.00 -12.38
N VAL A 130 -3.88 -2.89 -11.83
CA VAL A 130 -2.56 -2.33 -12.17
C VAL A 130 -1.63 -2.23 -10.98
N GLY A 131 -2.11 -2.53 -9.77
CA GLY A 131 -1.28 -2.54 -8.56
C GLY A 131 -1.82 -3.43 -7.45
N ARG A 132 -0.92 -4.16 -6.80
CA ARG A 132 -1.19 -4.88 -5.54
C ARG A 132 -0.28 -4.35 -4.43
N VAL A 133 -0.79 -4.37 -3.19
CA VAL A 133 -0.04 -3.96 -1.99
C VAL A 133 1.29 -4.72 -1.87
N SER A 134 1.27 -6.04 -2.10
CA SER A 134 2.45 -6.92 -2.02
C SER A 134 3.56 -6.61 -3.03
N THR A 135 3.26 -5.85 -4.08
CA THR A 135 4.20 -5.49 -5.15
C THR A 135 4.64 -4.04 -5.10
N THR A 136 4.29 -3.35 -4.02
CA THR A 136 4.57 -1.92 -3.87
C THR A 136 6.04 -1.72 -3.54
N THR A 137 6.69 -0.85 -4.30
CA THR A 137 8.08 -0.46 -4.11
C THR A 137 8.19 1.06 -4.06
N ALA A 138 8.99 1.58 -3.12
CA ALA A 138 9.27 3.00 -2.99
C ALA A 138 10.67 3.32 -3.53
N SER A 139 10.81 4.52 -4.09
CA SER A 139 12.09 5.05 -4.58
C SER A 139 12.12 6.57 -4.45
N VAL A 140 13.30 7.18 -4.37
CA VAL A 140 13.42 8.64 -4.46
C VAL A 140 13.05 9.12 -5.85
N MET A 141 12.38 10.27 -5.95
CA MET A 141 12.03 10.86 -7.24
C MET A 141 13.24 11.43 -7.97
N ASP A 142 14.21 11.95 -7.20
CA ASP A 142 15.47 12.49 -7.72
C ASP A 142 16.59 12.16 -6.73
N SER A 143 17.56 11.37 -7.15
CA SER A 143 18.70 10.99 -6.30
C SER A 143 19.64 12.16 -6.02
N GLN A 144 19.68 13.17 -6.89
CA GLN A 144 20.48 14.39 -6.67
C GLN A 144 19.77 15.38 -5.75
N ASN A 145 18.43 15.31 -5.69
CA ASN A 145 17.61 16.11 -4.79
C ASN A 145 16.53 15.27 -4.08
N PRO A 146 16.90 14.46 -3.07
CA PRO A 146 15.97 13.57 -2.38
C PRO A 146 14.83 14.29 -1.66
N HIS A 147 14.98 15.59 -1.37
CA HIS A 147 13.94 16.42 -0.76
C HIS A 147 12.71 16.62 -1.63
N LYS A 148 12.83 16.42 -2.94
CA LYS A 148 11.76 16.67 -3.90
C LYS A 148 10.56 15.74 -3.68
N GLY A 149 10.79 14.54 -3.17
CA GLY A 149 9.75 13.57 -2.85
C GLY A 149 10.10 12.14 -3.23
N VAL A 150 9.09 11.28 -3.19
CA VAL A 150 9.20 9.83 -3.38
C VAL A 150 8.22 9.34 -4.43
N VAL A 151 8.64 8.32 -5.18
CA VAL A 151 7.83 7.62 -6.18
C VAL A 151 7.45 6.26 -5.64
N ILE A 152 6.15 6.00 -5.58
CA ILE A 152 5.57 4.72 -5.18
C ILE A 152 5.10 4.00 -6.43
N LYS A 153 5.72 2.86 -6.73
CA LYS A 153 5.39 2.02 -7.87
C LYS A 153 4.69 0.75 -7.38
N MET A 154 3.59 0.41 -8.02
CA MET A 154 2.79 -0.78 -7.79
C MET A 154 2.69 -1.55 -9.11
N SER A 155 2.51 -2.86 -9.06
CA SER A 155 2.35 -3.67 -10.27
C SER A 155 1.27 -4.72 -10.14
N SER A 156 0.74 -5.17 -11.27
CA SER A 156 -0.14 -6.33 -11.34
C SER A 156 0.70 -7.61 -11.29
N ALA A 157 0.84 -8.22 -10.11
CA ALA A 157 1.33 -9.60 -10.06
C ALA A 157 0.24 -10.54 -10.58
N GLY A 158 0.51 -11.24 -11.69
CA GLY A 158 -0.29 -12.37 -12.19
C GLY A 158 -1.03 -12.19 -13.53
N ALA A 159 -1.04 -11.01 -14.15
CA ALA A 159 -1.72 -10.80 -15.44
C ALA A 159 -0.80 -11.12 -16.64
N LYS A 160 -1.39 -11.51 -17.79
CA LYS A 160 -0.67 -11.82 -19.05
C LYS A 160 0.26 -10.68 -19.53
N ASN A 161 -0.02 -9.44 -19.11
CA ASN A 161 0.83 -8.28 -19.28
C ASN A 161 1.13 -7.67 -17.89
N LEU A 162 2.40 -7.38 -17.61
CA LEU A 162 2.84 -6.72 -16.39
C LEU A 162 2.51 -5.22 -16.48
N CYS A 163 1.33 -4.84 -16.00
CA CYS A 163 0.95 -3.44 -15.92
C CYS A 163 1.41 -2.85 -14.59
N SER A 164 1.81 -1.58 -14.61
CA SER A 164 2.25 -0.89 -13.40
C SER A 164 1.60 0.47 -13.22
N PHE A 165 1.50 0.89 -11.98
CA PHE A 165 1.03 2.21 -11.62
C PHE A 165 2.04 2.89 -10.70
N SER A 166 2.43 4.10 -11.05
CA SER A 166 3.42 4.89 -10.31
C SER A 166 2.82 6.20 -9.84
N VAL A 167 2.98 6.53 -8.56
CA VAL A 167 2.54 7.80 -7.98
C VAL A 167 3.75 8.57 -7.51
N SER A 168 3.92 9.78 -8.02
CA SER A 168 4.92 10.73 -7.54
C SER A 168 4.31 11.55 -6.41
N VAL A 169 4.77 11.32 -5.18
CA VAL A 169 4.38 12.09 -4.00
C VAL A 169 5.40 13.21 -3.81
N ILE A 170 5.03 14.41 -4.26
CA ILE A 170 5.86 15.61 -4.18
C ILE A 170 5.74 16.20 -2.77
N CYS A 171 6.88 16.49 -2.16
CA CYS A 171 6.94 17.22 -0.89
C CYS A 171 6.43 18.64 -1.08
N ASP A 172 5.27 18.94 -0.49
CA ASP A 172 4.67 20.27 -0.46
C ASP A 172 3.88 20.43 0.85
N THR A 173 3.80 21.66 1.35
CA THR A 173 2.96 22.03 2.50
C THR A 173 1.48 22.14 2.12
N GLU A 174 1.19 22.49 0.87
CA GLU A 174 -0.18 22.52 0.34
C GLU A 174 -0.58 21.14 -0.20
N VAL A 175 -1.63 20.57 0.37
CA VAL A 175 -2.15 19.29 -0.14
C VAL A 175 -2.95 19.51 -1.41
N LYS A 176 -2.51 18.87 -2.48
CA LYS A 176 -3.24 18.79 -3.75
C LYS A 176 -3.41 17.32 -4.09
N GLY A 177 -4.67 16.90 -4.19
CA GLY A 177 -5.05 15.54 -4.61
C GLY A 177 -4.48 15.17 -5.98
N PRO A 178 -4.70 13.93 -6.42
CA PRO A 178 -4.19 13.46 -7.70
C PRO A 178 -4.89 14.20 -8.84
N HIS A 179 -4.14 15.02 -9.56
CA HIS A 179 -4.69 15.92 -10.58
C HIS A 179 -4.18 15.61 -11.99
N SER A 180 -3.16 14.78 -12.12
CA SER A 180 -2.65 14.33 -13.42
C SER A 180 -2.67 12.81 -13.47
N LEU A 181 -3.14 12.28 -14.60
CA LEU A 181 -3.04 10.87 -14.95
C LEU A 181 -2.45 10.80 -16.36
N GLN A 182 -1.30 10.15 -16.47
CA GLN A 182 -0.62 9.91 -17.74
C GLN A 182 -0.48 8.41 -17.96
N LYS A 183 -0.69 7.97 -19.20
CA LYS A 183 -0.41 6.62 -19.63
C LYS A 183 1.00 6.59 -20.22
N VAL A 184 1.87 5.76 -19.65
CA VAL A 184 3.25 5.56 -20.08
C VAL A 184 3.30 4.20 -20.79
N GLY A 185 3.58 4.18 -22.10
CA GLY A 185 3.57 2.96 -22.88
C GLY A 185 2.17 2.30 -22.98
N ASP A 186 2.14 0.96 -22.93
CA ASP A 186 0.94 0.19 -23.27
C ASP A 186 -0.06 0.02 -22.12
N CYS A 187 0.43 -0.15 -20.89
CA CYS A 187 -0.42 -0.27 -19.70
C CYS A 187 0.22 0.22 -18.39
N ASP A 188 1.28 1.03 -18.48
CA ASP A 188 1.79 1.72 -17.30
C ASP A 188 1.08 3.07 -17.13
N TYR A 189 0.82 3.43 -15.88
CA TYR A 189 0.13 4.67 -15.54
C TYR A 189 0.95 5.44 -14.52
N ALA A 190 0.91 6.76 -14.61
CA ALA A 190 1.59 7.67 -13.71
C ALA A 190 0.65 8.77 -13.21
N ALA A 191 0.70 9.05 -11.91
CA ALA A 191 -0.03 10.15 -11.31
C ALA A 191 0.87 10.98 -10.39
N VAL A 192 0.45 12.22 -10.13
CA VAL A 192 1.15 13.15 -9.24
C VAL A 192 0.23 13.58 -8.11
N LEU A 193 0.75 13.50 -6.89
CA LEU A 193 0.10 13.89 -5.65
C LEU A 193 1.04 14.84 -4.88
N MET A 194 0.51 15.91 -4.31
CA MET A 194 1.30 16.82 -3.46
C MET A 194 0.86 16.64 -2.01
N HIS A 195 1.80 16.25 -1.14
CA HIS A 195 1.50 15.92 0.25
C HIS A 195 2.73 16.11 1.15
N PRO A 196 2.58 16.63 2.39
CA PRO A 196 3.70 16.82 3.32
C PRO A 196 4.35 15.50 3.76
N SER A 197 3.64 14.37 3.68
CA SER A 197 4.24 13.03 3.92
C SER A 197 5.29 12.64 2.88
N GLY A 198 5.34 13.32 1.73
CA GLY A 198 6.42 13.16 0.75
C GLY A 198 7.75 13.78 1.22
N CYS A 199 7.75 14.57 2.28
CA CYS A 199 8.93 15.23 2.81
C CYS A 199 9.74 14.28 3.72
N GLY A 200 10.93 13.91 3.28
CA GLY A 200 11.83 13.04 4.05
C GLY A 200 12.47 13.77 5.23
N THR A 201 12.58 13.07 6.36
CA THR A 201 13.36 13.52 7.52
C THR A 201 14.84 13.16 7.34
N ILE A 202 15.76 14.07 7.66
CA ILE A 202 17.19 13.81 7.53
C ILE A 202 17.75 13.36 8.88
N ILE A 203 18.43 12.22 8.88
CA ILE A 203 19.26 11.75 9.98
C ILE A 203 20.72 11.75 9.52
N TYR A 204 21.60 12.34 10.32
CA TYR A 204 23.03 12.33 10.06
C TYR A 204 23.66 11.07 10.64
N VAL A 205 24.31 10.27 9.80
CA VAL A 205 25.09 9.11 10.24
C VAL A 205 26.38 9.63 10.86
N HIS A 206 26.35 9.82 12.17
CA HIS A 206 27.54 10.17 12.93
C HIS A 206 28.41 8.91 13.06
N GLY A 207 29.54 8.88 12.35
CA GLY A 207 30.58 7.88 12.54
C GLY A 207 31.32 8.11 13.85
N LYS A 208 30.64 7.98 14.99
CA LYS A 208 31.31 7.86 16.29
C LYS A 208 31.36 6.39 16.65
N GLY A 209 32.49 5.78 16.36
CA GLY A 209 32.88 4.55 17.05
C GLY A 209 32.88 4.83 18.54
N TRP A 210 31.87 4.34 19.25
CA TRP A 210 31.88 4.33 20.70
C TRP A 210 32.61 3.07 21.16
N GLY A 211 33.90 3.29 21.42
CA GLY A 211 34.68 2.48 22.34
C GLY A 211 33.91 2.33 23.66
N TRP A 212 33.91 1.09 24.11
CA TRP A 212 33.39 0.61 25.38
C TRP A 212 34.05 1.37 26.54
N PHE A 213 33.43 2.45 27.02
CA PHE A 213 33.85 3.07 28.29
C PHE A 213 33.35 2.22 29.43
N GLY A 214 34.24 1.40 29.98
CA GLY A 214 34.11 0.86 31.32
C GLY A 214 34.32 1.96 32.35
N THR A 215 33.38 2.10 33.27
CA THR A 215 33.55 2.07 34.75
C THR A 215 32.25 2.53 35.39
N LEU A 216 31.58 1.61 36.07
CA LEU A 216 30.60 1.94 37.10
C LEU A 216 31.37 2.51 38.30
N MET A 217 31.16 3.78 38.62
CA MET A 217 31.35 4.30 39.97
C MET A 217 29.96 4.42 40.59
N VAL A 218 29.65 3.49 41.49
CA VAL A 218 28.53 3.60 42.42
C VAL A 218 29.04 4.45 43.60
N VAL A 219 28.33 5.54 43.90
CA VAL A 219 28.40 6.25 45.18
C VAL A 219 27.08 6.02 45.90
#